data_AF-A0A8H7GPX7-F1
#
_entry.id   AF-A0A8H7GPX7-F1
#
_cell.length_a   1.000
_cell.length_b   1.000
_cell.length_c   1.000
_cell.angle_alpha   90.00
_cell.angle_beta   90.00
_cell.angle_gamma   90.00
#
_symmetry.space_group_name_H-M   'P 1'
#
loop_
_entity.id
_entity.type
_entity.pdbx_description
1 polymer ?
#
loop_
_entity_poly.entity_id
_entity_poly.type
_entity_poly.pdbx_seq_one_letter_code
_entity_poly.pdbx_strand_id
1 'polypeptide(L)'
;MTADSEHFFAVADVWDFDNIGVSRPAPGLETKIVQPLAKIERLLICSECDKGPLGFAGFIDGDDTDVKNLTYYLSCESVKYDVTE
;
A
#
# COMPACT_ATOMS: atom_id res chain seq x y z
N MET A 1 -6.88 -12.73 -14.68
CA MET A 1 -7.95 -12.75 -13.65
C MET A 1 -7.47 -11.83 -12.56
N THR A 2 -8.20 -10.76 -12.26
CA THR A 2 -7.87 -9.86 -11.14
C THR A 2 -8.26 -10.57 -9.86
N ALA A 3 -7.28 -11.07 -9.12
CA ALA A 3 -7.51 -11.62 -7.78
C ALA A 3 -7.50 -10.45 -6.79
N ASP A 4 -8.47 -10.42 -5.89
CA ASP A 4 -8.36 -9.61 -4.68
C ASP A 4 -7.19 -10.18 -3.85
N SER A 5 -6.34 -9.30 -3.32
CA SER A 5 -5.32 -9.71 -2.36
C SER A 5 -5.93 -9.92 -0.99
N GLU A 6 -5.56 -11.02 -0.33
CA GLU A 6 -6.03 -11.37 1.00
C GLU A 6 -4.95 -11.14 2.06
N HIS A 7 -3.68 -11.22 1.67
CA HIS A 7 -2.54 -11.11 2.58
C HIS A 7 -1.74 -9.85 2.30
N PHE A 8 -1.52 -9.08 3.36
CA PHE A 8 -0.76 -7.84 3.30
C PHE A 8 0.34 -7.83 4.37
N PHE A 9 1.51 -7.37 3.97
CA PHE A 9 2.58 -7.01 4.90
C PHE A 9 2.41 -5.54 5.29
N ALA A 10 2.16 -5.31 6.58
CA ALA A 10 2.00 -3.96 7.12
C ALA A 10 3.37 -3.35 7.44
N VAL A 11 3.59 -2.12 6.99
CA VAL A 11 4.83 -1.36 7.18
C VAL A 11 4.47 0.02 7.73
N ALA A 12 5.14 0.44 8.79
CA ALA A 12 4.81 1.66 9.50
C ALA A 12 5.37 2.91 8.81
N ASP A 13 6.55 2.79 8.19
CA ASP A 13 7.21 3.91 7.52
C ASP A 13 7.61 3.54 6.07
N VAL A 14 7.51 4.48 5.15
CA VAL A 14 7.97 4.31 3.77
C VAL A 14 9.48 4.07 3.70
N TRP A 15 10.24 4.61 4.66
CA TRP A 15 11.69 4.45 4.72
C TRP A 15 12.15 3.03 5.10
N ASP A 16 11.23 2.16 5.55
CA ASP A 16 11.51 0.76 5.81
C ASP A 16 11.55 -0.09 4.52
N PHE A 17 11.15 0.48 3.37
CA PHE A 17 11.31 -0.16 2.07
C PHE A 17 12.64 0.24 1.41
N ASP A 18 13.34 -0.74 0.84
CA ASP A 18 14.56 -0.47 0.05
C ASP A 18 14.26 0.32 -1.22
N ASN A 19 13.26 -0.13 -2.00
CA ASN A 19 12.88 0.45 -3.29
C ASN A 19 11.37 0.37 -3.50
N ILE A 20 10.66 1.45 -3.18
CA ILE A 20 9.22 1.55 -3.40
C ILE A 20 8.86 2.93 -3.95
N GLY A 21 7.93 2.96 -4.89
CA GLY A 21 7.27 4.18 -5.32
C GLY A 21 5.93 4.34 -4.59
N VAL A 22 5.61 5.58 -4.20
CA VAL A 22 4.30 5.91 -3.64
C VAL A 22 3.61 6.88 -4.60
N SER A 23 2.40 6.54 -5.02
CA SER A 23 1.64 7.36 -5.97
C SER A 23 1.31 8.74 -5.39
N ARG A 24 0.87 9.65 -6.27
CA ARG A 24 0.11 10.83 -5.85
C ARG A 24 -1.17 10.40 -5.12
N PRO A 25 -1.73 11.25 -4.25
CA PRO A 25 -3.05 11.03 -3.66
C PRO A 25 -4.08 10.71 -4.75
N ALA A 26 -4.85 9.65 -4.53
CA ALA A 26 -5.85 9.17 -5.46
C ALA A 26 -7.25 9.35 -4.83
N PRO A 27 -7.82 10.57 -4.89
CA PRO A 27 -9.15 10.83 -4.37
C PRO A 27 -10.18 9.95 -5.11
N GLY A 28 -11.02 9.25 -4.36
CA GLY A 28 -12.04 8.37 -4.94
C GLY A 28 -11.60 6.92 -5.17
N LEU A 29 -10.51 6.46 -4.57
CA LEU A 29 -10.32 5.02 -4.31
C LEU A 29 -11.47 4.57 -3.40
N GLU A 30 -12.54 4.05 -4.00
CA GLU A 30 -13.73 3.63 -3.26
C GLU A 30 -13.39 2.56 -2.22
N THR A 31 -13.97 2.80 -1.05
CA THR A 31 -13.70 2.23 0.27
C THR A 31 -14.11 0.77 0.38
N LYS A 32 -13.37 -0.15 -0.24
CA LYS A 32 -13.19 -1.43 0.46
C LYS A 32 -12.42 -1.08 1.74
N ILE A 33 -13.13 -1.00 2.86
CA ILE A 33 -12.53 -0.84 4.18
C ILE A 33 -11.61 -2.03 4.38
N VAL A 34 -10.31 -1.83 4.14
CA VAL A 34 -9.30 -2.80 4.51
C VAL A 34 -9.01 -2.53 5.97
N GLN A 35 -9.74 -3.18 6.87
CA GLN A 35 -9.48 -3.00 8.30
C GLN A 35 -8.00 -3.31 8.58
N PRO A 36 -7.30 -2.44 9.33
CA PRO A 36 -7.83 -1.35 10.17
C PRO A 36 -7.92 0.04 9.50
N LEU A 37 -7.65 0.19 8.21
CA LEU A 37 -7.71 1.47 7.51
C LEU A 37 -9.15 1.99 7.34
N ALA A 38 -9.38 3.21 7.80
CA ALA A 38 -10.60 3.95 7.50
C ALA A 38 -10.54 4.61 6.11
N LYS A 39 -9.35 4.98 5.63
CA LYS A 39 -9.18 5.71 4.37
C LYS A 39 -7.90 5.32 3.65
N ILE A 40 -8.02 4.88 2.40
CA ILE A 40 -6.88 4.69 1.49
C ILE A 40 -6.57 6.04 0.83
N GLU A 41 -5.30 6.45 0.86
CA GLU A 41 -4.85 7.74 0.33
C GLU A 41 -3.95 7.56 -0.91
N ARG A 42 -3.09 6.53 -0.91
CA ARG A 42 -2.06 6.34 -1.94
C ARG A 42 -1.91 4.87 -2.33
N LEU A 43 -1.36 4.64 -3.52
CA LEU A 43 -1.02 3.31 -4.02
C LEU A 43 0.50 3.10 -3.97
N LEU A 44 0.90 1.86 -3.69
CA LEU A 44 2.29 1.43 -3.83
C LEU A 44 2.55 0.99 -5.27
N ILE A 45 3.67 1.43 -5.84
CA ILE A 45 4.13 1.08 -7.20
C ILE A 45 5.60 0.70 -7.17
N CYS A 46 6.08 -0.01 -8.19
CA CYS A 46 7.51 -0.26 -8.36
C CYS A 46 8.23 1.04 -8.72
N SER A 47 9.26 1.42 -7.96
CA SER A 47 10.05 2.65 -8.20
C SER A 47 10.81 2.66 -9.53
N GLU A 48 11.10 1.49 -10.09
CA GLU A 48 11.93 1.35 -11.30
C GLU A 48 11.11 1.35 -12.59
N CYS A 49 9.89 0.82 -12.55
CA CYS A 49 9.09 0.62 -13.76
C CYS A 49 7.69 1.23 -13.71
N ASP A 50 7.35 1.93 -12.62
CA ASP A 50 6.06 2.59 -12.38
C ASP A 50 4.83 1.67 -12.48
N LYS A 51 5.03 0.35 -12.44
CA LYS A 51 3.95 -0.64 -12.48
C LYS A 51 3.39 -0.87 -11.08
N GLY A 52 2.07 -1.08 -11.03
CA GLY A 52 1.33 -1.39 -9.82
C GLY A 52 -0.16 -1.55 -10.14
N PRO A 53 -1.04 -1.54 -9.11
CA PRO A 53 -0.71 -1.36 -7.70
C PRO A 53 -0.05 -2.62 -7.08
N LEU A 54 1.00 -2.42 -6.29
CA LEU A 54 1.62 -3.44 -5.42
C LEU A 54 0.97 -3.46 -4.02
N GLY A 55 0.12 -2.50 -3.73
CA GLY A 55 -0.45 -2.28 -2.41
C GLY A 55 -0.99 -0.88 -2.27
N PHE A 56 -1.22 -0.45 -1.04
CA PHE A 56 -1.78 0.86 -0.74
C PHE A 56 -1.25 1.40 0.58
N ALA A 57 -1.42 2.71 0.78
CA ALA A 57 -1.15 3.41 2.02
C ALA A 57 -2.37 4.22 2.41
N GLY A 58 -2.64 4.29 3.70
CA GLY A 58 -3.80 5.00 4.19
C GLY A 58 -3.73 5.33 5.67
N PHE A 59 -4.81 5.94 6.14
CA PHE A 59 -5.00 6.30 7.53
C PHE A 59 -5.93 5.32 8.24
N ILE A 60 -5.54 4.97 9.46
CA ILE A 60 -6.40 4.21 10.39
C ILE A 60 -7.55 5.10 10.85
N ASP A 61 -7.29 6.39 11.09
CA ASP A 61 -8.31 7.40 11.38
C ASP A 61 -8.74 8.11 10.08
N GLY A 62 -10.04 8.14 9.79
CA GLY A 62 -10.57 8.65 8.53
C GLY A 62 -10.40 10.17 8.35
N ASP A 63 -10.28 10.90 9.45
CA ASP A 63 -10.10 12.35 9.47
C ASP A 63 -8.62 12.77 9.39
N ASP A 64 -7.69 11.81 9.44
CA ASP A 64 -6.27 12.09 9.33
C ASP A 64 -5.87 12.44 7.88
N THR A 65 -4.92 13.37 7.79
CA THR A 65 -4.36 13.88 6.54
C THR A 65 -2.84 14.07 6.62
N ASP A 66 -2.22 13.87 7.79
CA ASP A 66 -0.77 13.98 7.94
C ASP A 66 -0.09 12.76 7.34
N VAL A 67 0.65 12.96 6.26
CA VAL A 67 1.40 11.91 5.54
C VAL A 67 2.27 11.05 6.45
N LYS A 68 2.71 11.58 7.60
CA LYS A 68 3.50 10.84 8.61
C LYS A 68 2.72 9.73 9.31
N ASN A 69 1.39 9.80 9.31
CA ASN A 69 0.51 8.81 9.93
C ASN A 69 0.01 7.75 8.93
N LEU A 70 0.53 7.77 7.69
CA LEU A 70 0.23 6.73 6.72
C LEU A 70 0.81 5.38 7.17
N THR A 71 -0.03 4.36 7.19
CA THR A 71 0.40 2.97 7.29
C THR A 71 0.35 2.35 5.90
N TYR A 72 1.38 1.59 5.56
CA TYR A 72 1.57 0.99 4.24
C TYR A 72 1.26 -0.50 4.28
N TYR A 73 0.60 -1.00 3.25
CA TYR A 73 0.20 -2.40 3.13
C TYR A 73 0.63 -2.91 1.76
N LEU A 74 1.68 -3.75 1.75
CA LEU A 74 2.19 -4.40 0.55
C LEU A 74 1.42 -5.71 0.34
N SER A 75 0.84 -5.90 -0.84
CA SER A 75 0.17 -7.15 -1.20
C SER A 75 1.21 -8.27 -1.42
N CYS A 76 1.05 -9.37 -0.68
CA CYS A 76 1.90 -10.54 -0.81
C CYS A 76 1.74 -11.22 -2.18
N GLU A 77 0.58 -11.09 -2.83
CA GLU A 77 0.30 -11.66 -4.15
C GLU A 77 0.79 -10.78 -5.32
N SER A 78 1.17 -9.53 -5.04
CA SER A 78 1.67 -8.59 -6.05
C SER A 78 3.19 -8.64 -6.28
N VAL A 79 3.91 -9.31 -5.38
CA VAL A 79 5.37 -9.42 -5.39
C VAL A 79 5.82 -10.88 -5.44
N LYS A 80 7.11 -11.10 -5.74
CA LYS A 80 7.73 -12.43 -5.64
C LYS A 80 8.70 -12.42 -4.48
N TYR A 81 8.66 -13.49 -3.69
CA TYR A 81 9.61 -13.71 -2.60
C TYR A 81 10.81 -14.48 -3.14
N ASP A 82 12.00 -13.94 -2.92
CA ASP A 82 13.23 -14.68 -3.08
C ASP A 82 13.51 -15.44 -1.78
N VAL A 83 12.86 -16.60 -1.64
CA VAL A 83 13.14 -17.54 -0.57
C VAL A 83 14.33 -18.39 -1.00
N THR A 84 15.53 -17.87 -0.76
CA THR A 84 16.73 -18.71 -0.79
C THR A 84 16.63 -19.72 0.35
N GLU A 85 16.59 -21.01 0.02
CA GLU A 85 16.75 -22.10 1.00
C GLU A 85 18.16 -22.09 1.62
#